data_AF-F2G299-F1
#
_entry.id   AF-F2G299-F1
#
_cell.length_a   1.000
_cell.length_b   1.000
_cell.length_c   1.000
_cell.angle_alpha   90.00
_cell.angle_beta   90.00
_cell.angle_gamma   90.00
#
_symmetry.space_group_name_H-M   'P 1'
#
loop_
_entity.id
_entity.type
_entity.pdbx_description
1 polymer ?
#
loop_
_entity_poly.entity_id
_entity_poly.type
_entity_poly.pdbx_seq_one_letter_code
_entity_poly.pdbx_strand_id
1 'polypeptide(L)'
;MINQQIEDAGSSDVQRGVFWFRHDLRLHDQPAIAELCTAVSQVTFTYILDDKCFDDAAFGFSPMGKHRHTFLLQTLSDLKQQLNQRGHELLILKGNTAECIVQLLNAGGYTHLGVSQHCGFDETAQLNTVKRFFNTLRVIETPTFGLFDAEVLPFDMKTCLMFSVRSVEK
;
A
#
# COMPACT_ATOMS: atom_id res chain seq x y z
N MET A 1 -27.87 32.88 -19.04
CA MET A 1 -27.53 31.44 -19.13
C MET A 1 -26.51 31.18 -18.04
N ILE A 2 -26.98 30.58 -16.95
CA ILE A 2 -26.29 30.40 -15.69
C ILE A 2 -25.48 29.10 -15.82
N ASN A 3 -24.15 29.16 -15.71
CA ASN A 3 -23.37 27.97 -15.41
C ASN A 3 -22.86 28.11 -13.98
N GLN A 4 -23.54 27.38 -13.10
CA GLN A 4 -23.23 27.21 -11.70
C GLN A 4 -21.79 26.75 -11.56
N GLN A 5 -21.03 27.58 -10.85
CA GLN A 5 -19.90 27.17 -10.07
C GLN A 5 -20.38 26.02 -9.17
N ILE A 6 -19.76 24.85 -9.30
CA ILE A 6 -19.84 23.81 -8.28
C ILE A 6 -18.97 24.33 -7.13
N GLU A 7 -19.59 25.14 -6.29
CA GLU A 7 -19.13 25.40 -4.93
C GLU A 7 -19.51 24.16 -4.11
N ASP A 8 -18.57 23.24 -3.92
CA ASP A 8 -18.68 22.30 -2.80
C ASP A 8 -18.23 23.02 -1.53
N ALA A 9 -19.23 23.63 -0.90
CA ALA A 9 -19.18 24.13 0.46
C ALA A 9 -18.93 22.99 1.45
N GLY A 10 -17.84 23.08 2.22
CA GLY A 10 -17.61 22.16 3.33
C GLY A 10 -16.17 22.06 3.85
N SER A 11 -15.50 23.19 4.09
CA SER A 11 -14.27 23.22 4.91
C SER A 11 -14.61 22.88 6.37
N SER A 12 -14.77 21.59 6.63
CA SER A 12 -14.48 20.97 7.91
C SER A 12 -13.20 20.16 7.69
N ASP A 13 -12.33 20.07 8.68
CA ASP A 13 -11.04 19.37 8.61
C ASP A 13 -11.26 17.83 8.48
N VAL A 14 -11.88 17.41 7.38
CA VAL A 14 -12.16 16.01 7.08
C VAL A 14 -10.85 15.40 6.63
N GLN A 15 -10.16 14.81 7.60
CA GLN A 15 -8.97 14.03 7.34
C GLN A 15 -9.37 12.83 6.48
N ARG A 16 -8.79 12.75 5.27
CA ARG A 16 -9.00 11.66 4.32
C ARG A 16 -7.77 10.78 4.30
N GLY A 17 -7.97 9.49 4.49
CA GLY A 17 -6.93 8.48 4.41
C GLY A 17 -7.06 7.63 3.16
N VAL A 18 -5.94 7.14 2.66
CA VAL A 18 -5.90 6.09 1.64
C VAL A 18 -5.18 4.88 2.21
N PHE A 19 -5.76 3.70 2.04
CA PHE A 19 -5.10 2.44 2.34
C PHE A 19 -4.67 1.78 1.04
N TRP A 20 -3.37 1.53 0.89
CA TRP A 20 -2.80 0.92 -0.29
C TRP A 20 -2.49 -0.57 -0.05
N PHE A 21 -3.30 -1.42 -0.67
CA PHE A 21 -3.15 -2.87 -0.70
C PHE A 21 -2.02 -3.30 -1.62
N ARG A 22 -1.26 -4.33 -1.20
CA ARG A 22 -0.16 -4.91 -1.99
C ARG A 22 -0.26 -6.43 -2.01
N HIS A 23 0.53 -7.12 -1.18
CA HIS A 23 0.53 -8.59 -1.11
C HIS A 23 -0.49 -9.12 -0.07
N ASP A 24 -1.12 -8.21 0.65
CA ASP A 24 -1.96 -8.39 1.81
C ASP A 24 -3.42 -8.03 1.46
N LEU A 25 -4.01 -8.76 0.52
CA LEU A 25 -5.38 -8.54 0.04
C LEU A 25 -6.44 -9.02 1.05
N ARG A 26 -6.38 -8.53 2.29
CA ARG A 26 -7.27 -8.91 3.40
C ARG A 26 -7.74 -7.69 4.18
N LEU A 27 -8.96 -7.77 4.70
CA LEU A 27 -9.53 -6.73 5.58
C LEU A 27 -9.39 -7.07 7.06
N HIS A 28 -9.30 -8.36 7.37
CA HIS A 28 -9.18 -8.86 8.73
C HIS A 28 -7.70 -8.87 9.16
N ASP A 29 -7.46 -8.63 10.45
CA ASP A 29 -6.13 -8.68 11.04
C ASP A 29 -5.13 -7.77 10.30
N GLN A 30 -5.59 -6.55 10.03
CA GLN A 30 -4.82 -5.54 9.30
C GLN A 30 -4.67 -4.28 10.18
N PRO A 31 -3.63 -4.21 11.03
CA PRO A 31 -3.48 -3.15 12.02
C PRO A 31 -3.38 -1.76 11.39
N ALA A 32 -2.72 -1.62 10.23
CA ALA A 32 -2.70 -0.34 9.52
C ALA A 32 -4.08 0.15 9.05
N ILE A 33 -5.02 -0.74 8.72
CA ILE A 33 -6.41 -0.32 8.41
C ILE A 33 -7.08 0.17 9.69
N ALA A 34 -6.93 -0.57 10.81
CA ALA A 34 -7.52 -0.19 12.08
C ALA A 34 -7.02 1.18 12.55
N GLU A 35 -5.71 1.41 12.53
CA GLU A 35 -5.11 2.70 12.89
C GLU A 35 -5.58 3.82 11.94
N LEU A 36 -5.61 3.56 10.62
CA LEU A 36 -6.10 4.52 9.64
C LEU A 36 -7.56 4.91 9.91
N CYS A 37 -8.44 3.94 10.16
CA CYS A 37 -9.84 4.20 10.51
C CYS A 37 -10.02 4.99 11.80
N THR A 38 -9.07 4.95 12.75
CA THR A 38 -9.11 5.80 13.95
C THR A 38 -8.58 7.22 13.70
N ALA A 39 -7.70 7.39 12.71
CA ALA A 39 -7.03 8.66 12.43
C ALA A 39 -7.80 9.54 11.43
N VAL A 40 -8.62 8.93 10.55
CA VAL A 40 -9.30 9.65 9.46
C VAL A 40 -10.81 9.42 9.45
N SER A 41 -11.55 10.42 8.96
CA SER A 41 -13.02 10.35 8.84
C SER A 41 -13.46 9.58 7.59
N GLN A 42 -12.63 9.56 6.54
CA GLN A 42 -12.92 8.85 5.29
C GLN A 42 -11.71 8.05 4.84
N VAL A 43 -11.91 6.77 4.53
CA VAL A 43 -10.86 5.88 4.01
C VAL A 43 -11.20 5.47 2.57
N THR A 44 -10.24 5.65 1.68
CA THR A 44 -10.27 5.09 0.32
C THR A 44 -9.33 3.90 0.23
N PHE A 45 -9.82 2.78 -0.27
CA PHE A 45 -9.01 1.59 -0.46
C PHE A 45 -8.51 1.53 -1.90
N THR A 46 -7.21 1.35 -2.08
CA THR A 46 -6.58 1.31 -3.41
C THR A 46 -5.71 0.08 -3.61
N TYR A 47 -5.73 -0.45 -4.83
CA TYR A 47 -4.82 -1.49 -5.29
C TYR A 47 -4.26 -1.08 -6.65
N ILE A 48 -2.96 -1.31 -6.87
CA ILE A 48 -2.29 -0.94 -8.12
C ILE A 48 -1.77 -2.20 -8.81
N LEU A 49 -2.22 -2.41 -10.03
CA LEU A 49 -1.69 -3.39 -10.96
C LEU A 49 -0.43 -2.79 -11.60
N ASP A 50 0.74 -3.18 -11.07
CA ASP A 50 2.04 -2.71 -11.57
C ASP A 50 2.33 -3.30 -12.95
N ASP A 51 2.60 -2.45 -13.95
CA ASP A 51 2.93 -2.88 -15.31
C ASP A 51 4.16 -3.80 -15.34
N LYS A 52 5.11 -3.61 -14.41
CA LYS A 52 6.29 -4.47 -14.27
C LYS A 52 5.97 -5.92 -13.96
N CYS A 53 4.78 -6.20 -13.40
CA CYS A 53 4.34 -7.57 -13.16
C CYS A 53 3.84 -8.26 -14.43
N PHE A 54 3.48 -7.50 -15.45
CA PHE A 54 2.89 -8.00 -16.70
C PHE A 54 3.87 -7.99 -17.86
N ASP A 55 4.82 -7.06 -17.86
CA ASP A 55 5.88 -7.00 -18.86
C ASP A 55 6.81 -8.21 -18.77
N ASP A 56 7.29 -8.67 -19.92
CA ASP A 56 8.28 -9.74 -19.98
C ASP A 56 9.55 -9.26 -19.24
N ALA A 57 9.94 -9.96 -18.17
CA ALA A 57 11.17 -9.65 -17.47
C ALA A 57 12.36 -9.80 -18.43
N ALA A 58 13.51 -9.22 -18.06
CA ALA A 58 14.74 -9.20 -18.88
C ALA A 58 15.20 -10.57 -19.41
N PHE A 59 14.68 -11.68 -18.86
CA PHE A 59 14.98 -13.05 -19.26
C PHE A 59 13.87 -13.75 -20.08
N GLY A 60 12.87 -13.01 -20.59
CA GLY A 60 11.81 -13.55 -21.45
C GLY A 60 10.72 -14.33 -20.71
N PHE A 61 10.63 -14.16 -19.38
CA PHE A 61 9.57 -14.73 -18.56
C PHE A 61 8.75 -13.58 -17.97
N SER A 62 7.43 -13.59 -18.17
CA SER A 62 6.55 -12.70 -17.40
C SER A 62 6.61 -13.12 -15.92
N PRO A 63 6.93 -12.20 -15.00
CA PRO A 63 7.00 -12.52 -13.58
C PRO A 63 5.65 -12.95 -12.99
N MET A 64 4.54 -12.65 -13.68
CA MET A 64 3.20 -13.11 -13.34
C MET A 64 2.72 -14.21 -14.29
N GLY A 65 2.76 -15.46 -13.82
CA GLY A 65 2.17 -16.60 -14.55
C GLY A 65 0.63 -16.52 -14.64
N LYS A 66 0.06 -17.17 -15.67
CA LYS A 66 -1.39 -17.17 -15.94
C LYS A 66 -2.25 -17.57 -14.72
N HIS A 67 -1.86 -18.62 -14.00
CA HIS A 67 -2.59 -19.08 -12.81
C HIS A 67 -2.58 -18.05 -11.69
N ARG A 68 -1.41 -17.43 -11.43
CA ARG A 68 -1.27 -16.37 -10.42
C ARG A 68 -2.11 -15.15 -10.79
N HIS A 69 -2.14 -14.78 -12.06
CA HIS A 69 -2.97 -13.68 -12.55
C HIS A 69 -4.46 -13.96 -12.35
N THR A 70 -4.95 -15.14 -12.72
CA THR A 70 -6.36 -15.52 -12.49
C THR A 70 -6.70 -15.50 -11.01
N PHE A 71 -5.84 -16.06 -10.16
CA PHE A 71 -6.03 -16.04 -8.71
C PHE A 71 -6.07 -14.62 -8.14
N LEU A 72 -5.18 -13.73 -8.61
CA LEU A 72 -5.16 -12.33 -8.20
C LEU A 72 -6.49 -11.63 -8.54
N LEU A 73 -6.98 -11.77 -9.77
CA LEU A 73 -8.25 -11.17 -10.19
C LEU A 73 -9.43 -11.69 -9.37
N GLN A 74 -9.47 -13.00 -9.09
CA GLN A 74 -10.48 -13.60 -8.23
C GLN A 74 -10.42 -13.03 -6.81
N THR A 75 -9.21 -12.88 -6.27
CA THR A 75 -8.99 -12.32 -4.93
C THR A 75 -9.40 -10.85 -4.85
N LEU A 76 -9.07 -10.05 -5.86
CA LEU A 76 -9.49 -8.64 -5.95
C LEU A 76 -11.01 -8.50 -6.09
N SER A 77 -11.64 -9.39 -6.86
CA SER A 77 -13.11 -9.41 -6.99
C SER A 77 -13.78 -9.72 -5.66
N ASP A 78 -13.28 -10.70 -4.92
CA ASP A 78 -13.79 -11.05 -3.59
C ASP A 78 -13.56 -9.91 -2.58
N LEU A 79 -12.35 -9.33 -2.55
CA LEU A 79 -12.03 -8.18 -1.70
C LEU A 79 -12.94 -6.98 -1.98
N LYS A 80 -13.20 -6.69 -3.26
CA LYS A 80 -14.14 -5.63 -3.68
C LYS A 80 -15.55 -5.90 -3.14
N GLN A 81 -16.02 -7.15 -3.22
CA GLN A 81 -17.33 -7.52 -2.70
C GLN A 81 -17.39 -7.33 -1.17
N GLN A 82 -16.35 -7.75 -0.44
CA GLN A 82 -16.27 -7.60 1.01
C GLN A 82 -16.20 -6.13 1.47
N LEU A 83 -15.57 -5.25 0.67
CA LEU A 83 -15.55 -3.81 0.91
C LEU A 83 -16.92 -3.17 0.63
N ASN A 84 -17.55 -3.53 -0.48
CA ASN A 84 -18.88 -3.03 -0.86
C ASN A 84 -19.94 -3.37 0.21
N GLN A 85 -19.88 -4.57 0.79
CA GLN A 85 -20.76 -4.97 1.90
C GLN A 85 -20.62 -4.09 3.14
N ARG A 86 -19.47 -3.42 3.31
CA ARG A 86 -19.18 -2.47 4.40
C ARG A 86 -19.36 -1.02 3.99
N GLY A 87 -19.84 -0.74 2.77
CA GLY A 87 -20.04 0.62 2.25
C GLY A 87 -18.77 1.30 1.73
N HIS A 88 -17.70 0.55 1.49
CA HIS A 88 -16.46 1.05 0.90
C HIS A 88 -16.28 0.55 -0.52
N GLU A 89 -15.55 1.29 -1.36
CA GLU A 89 -15.18 0.87 -2.70
C GLU A 89 -13.67 0.60 -2.79
N LEU A 90 -13.31 -0.42 -3.57
CA LEU A 90 -11.92 -0.69 -3.95
C LEU A 90 -11.59 0.01 -5.27
N LEU A 91 -10.69 1.00 -5.21
CA LEU A 91 -10.11 1.64 -6.37
C LEU A 91 -8.99 0.77 -6.93
N ILE A 92 -9.12 0.34 -8.19
CA ILE A 92 -8.07 -0.42 -8.87
C ILE A 92 -7.46 0.47 -9.94
N LEU A 93 -6.17 0.76 -9.81
CA LEU A 93 -5.39 1.51 -10.78
C LEU A 93 -4.42 0.56 -11.51
N LYS A 94 -4.00 0.94 -12.71
CA LYS A 94 -2.99 0.21 -13.48
C LYS A 94 -1.92 1.21 -13.93
N GLY A 95 -0.66 0.85 -13.74
CA GLY A 95 0.47 1.70 -14.14
C GLY A 95 1.68 1.54 -13.23
N ASN A 96 2.57 2.53 -13.28
CA ASN A 96 3.67 2.61 -12.32
C ASN A 96 3.13 2.90 -10.91
N THR A 97 3.40 1.98 -9.99
CA THR A 97 2.94 2.04 -8.61
C THR A 97 3.20 3.38 -7.91
N ALA A 98 4.41 3.92 -8.00
CA ALA A 98 4.77 5.16 -7.32
C ALA A 98 4.05 6.36 -7.94
N GLU A 99 3.97 6.42 -9.27
CA GLU A 99 3.30 7.51 -9.99
C GLU A 99 1.79 7.50 -9.73
N CYS A 100 1.14 6.33 -9.79
CA CYS A 100 -0.29 6.19 -9.51
C CYS A 100 -0.63 6.64 -8.08
N ILE A 101 0.16 6.25 -7.07
CA ILE A 101 -0.05 6.73 -5.69
C ILE A 101 0.14 8.24 -5.59
N VAL A 102 1.21 8.79 -6.18
CA VAL A 102 1.47 10.23 -6.13
C VAL A 102 0.33 11.03 -6.79
N GLN A 103 -0.16 10.58 -7.94
CA GLN A 103 -1.30 11.20 -8.61
C GLN A 103 -2.58 11.10 -7.77
N LEU A 104 -2.86 9.94 -7.17
CA LEU A 104 -4.01 9.74 -6.30
C LEU A 104 -3.97 10.67 -5.08
N LEU A 105 -2.82 10.74 -4.41
CA LEU A 105 -2.59 11.60 -3.24
C LEU A 105 -2.80 13.08 -3.57
N ASN A 106 -2.25 13.53 -4.72
CA ASN A 106 -2.40 14.91 -5.19
C ASN A 106 -3.84 15.26 -5.59
N ALA A 107 -4.54 14.37 -6.27
CA ALA A 107 -5.90 14.64 -6.77
C ALA A 107 -6.94 14.63 -5.64
N GLY A 108 -6.75 13.80 -4.61
CA GLY A 108 -7.76 13.59 -3.56
C GLY A 108 -7.55 14.38 -2.27
N GLY A 109 -6.46 15.14 -2.13
CA GLY A 109 -6.17 15.88 -0.90
C GLY A 109 -6.04 14.98 0.33
N TYR A 110 -5.43 13.80 0.17
CA TYR A 110 -5.29 12.82 1.24
C TYR A 110 -4.21 13.25 2.24
N THR A 111 -4.50 13.07 3.52
CA THR A 111 -3.60 13.47 4.62
C THR A 111 -2.86 12.29 5.23
N HIS A 112 -3.44 11.09 5.13
CA HIS A 112 -2.88 9.86 5.68
C HIS A 112 -2.76 8.76 4.60
N LEU A 113 -1.67 8.01 4.65
CA LEU A 113 -1.42 6.83 3.82
C LEU A 113 -1.16 5.63 4.73
N GLY A 114 -2.03 4.63 4.68
CA GLY A 114 -1.85 3.34 5.34
C GLY A 114 -1.26 2.31 4.39
N VAL A 115 -0.21 1.62 4.83
CA VAL A 115 0.47 0.55 4.08
C VAL A 115 0.93 -0.56 5.02
N SER A 116 1.01 -1.79 4.53
CA SER A 116 1.75 -2.85 5.20
C SER A 116 3.26 -2.66 5.03
N GLN A 117 4.02 -2.92 6.08
CA GLN A 117 5.47 -2.88 6.05
C GLN A 117 6.04 -4.05 5.25
N HIS A 118 6.94 -3.77 4.31
CA HIS A 118 7.64 -4.80 3.54
C HIS A 118 9.15 -4.64 3.63
N CYS A 119 9.86 -5.78 3.64
CA CYS A 119 11.33 -5.82 3.67
C CYS A 119 11.96 -5.93 2.27
N GLY A 120 11.18 -6.17 1.23
CA GLY A 120 11.68 -6.33 -0.14
C GLY A 120 12.27 -5.03 -0.69
N PHE A 121 13.34 -5.13 -1.49
CA PHE A 121 14.11 -3.99 -1.98
C PHE A 121 13.27 -3.07 -2.86
N ASP A 122 12.60 -3.64 -3.87
CA ASP A 122 11.76 -2.89 -4.81
C ASP A 122 10.58 -2.24 -4.09
N GLU A 123 9.99 -2.98 -3.16
CA GLU A 123 8.82 -2.53 -2.42
C GLU A 123 9.13 -1.40 -1.44
N THR A 124 10.28 -1.49 -0.79
CA THR A 124 10.80 -0.42 0.07
C THR A 124 11.17 0.81 -0.76
N ALA A 125 11.75 0.61 -1.95
CA ALA A 125 12.09 1.70 -2.86
C ALA A 125 10.86 2.46 -3.36
N GLN A 126 9.77 1.74 -3.69
CA GLN A 126 8.49 2.34 -4.09
C GLN A 126 7.91 3.22 -2.97
N LEU A 127 7.81 2.69 -1.74
CA LEU A 127 7.27 3.43 -0.61
C LEU A 127 8.14 4.65 -0.26
N ASN A 128 9.47 4.50 -0.28
CA ASN A 128 10.40 5.61 -0.05
C ASN A 128 10.29 6.70 -1.12
N THR A 129 10.02 6.30 -2.36
CA THR A 129 9.77 7.26 -3.44
C THR A 129 8.53 8.10 -3.14
N VAL A 130 7.41 7.48 -2.75
CA VAL A 130 6.18 8.18 -2.35
C VAL A 130 6.43 9.11 -1.16
N LYS A 131 7.13 8.62 -0.11
CA LYS A 131 7.48 9.42 1.09
C LYS A 131 8.28 10.68 0.74
N ARG A 132 9.11 10.65 -0.31
CA ARG A 132 9.90 11.83 -0.75
C ARG A 132 9.05 12.91 -1.43
N PHE A 133 7.94 12.53 -2.06
CA PHE A 133 7.06 13.50 -2.74
C PHE A 133 6.17 14.29 -1.76
N PHE A 134 5.90 13.76 -0.57
CA PHE A 134 4.98 14.37 0.39
C PHE A 134 5.62 14.50 1.77
N ASN A 135 6.00 15.73 2.14
CA ASN A 135 6.55 16.01 3.47
C ASN A 135 5.47 16.15 4.56
N THR A 136 4.21 16.37 4.17
CA THR A 136 3.07 16.57 5.09
C THR A 136 2.21 15.32 5.28
N LEU A 137 2.45 14.27 4.48
CA LEU A 137 1.66 13.04 4.51
C LEU A 137 2.04 12.19 5.71
N ARG A 138 1.06 11.83 6.54
CA ARG A 138 1.28 10.87 7.63
C ARG A 138 1.19 9.45 7.09
N VAL A 139 2.33 8.76 7.07
CA VAL A 139 2.40 7.36 6.63
C VAL A 139 2.31 6.43 7.83
N ILE A 140 1.29 5.59 7.85
CA ILE A 140 1.07 4.52 8.83
C ILE A 140 1.58 3.23 8.19
N GLU A 141 2.64 2.67 8.75
CA GLU A 141 3.31 1.47 8.26
C GLU A 141 3.37 0.44 9.38
N THR A 142 2.65 -0.68 9.22
CA THR A 142 2.59 -1.73 10.25
C THR A 142 3.11 -3.07 9.74
N PRO A 143 3.94 -3.79 10.52
CA PRO A 143 4.35 -5.15 10.19
C PRO A 143 3.15 -6.09 10.26
N THR A 144 2.96 -6.90 9.21
CA THR A 144 1.73 -7.71 9.05
C THR A 144 2.01 -9.14 8.53
N PHE A 145 3.30 -9.49 8.37
CA PHE A 145 3.75 -10.75 7.75
C PHE A 145 4.26 -11.80 8.75
N GLY A 146 4.58 -11.39 9.98
CA GLY A 146 5.07 -12.29 11.03
C GLY A 146 3.92 -12.86 11.86
N LEU A 147 4.06 -14.11 12.30
CA LEU A 147 3.21 -14.67 13.37
C LEU A 147 3.54 -14.03 14.73
N PHE A 148 4.79 -13.61 14.90
CA PHE A 148 5.28 -12.90 16.08
C PHE A 148 5.67 -11.49 15.67
N ASP A 149 5.30 -10.52 16.49
CA ASP A 149 5.83 -9.17 16.37
C ASP A 149 7.33 -9.19 16.65
N ALA A 150 8.07 -8.32 15.96
CA ALA A 150 9.52 -8.22 16.12
C ALA A 150 9.92 -7.92 17.58
N GLU A 151 9.05 -7.25 18.34
CA GLU A 151 9.25 -6.90 19.74
C GLU A 151 9.19 -8.12 20.69
N VAL A 152 8.50 -9.18 20.28
CA VAL A 152 8.34 -10.41 21.07
C VAL A 152 9.51 -11.38 20.84
N LEU A 153 10.33 -11.14 19.81
CA LEU A 153 11.46 -11.99 19.50
C LEU A 153 12.52 -11.94 20.62
N PRO A 154 13.14 -13.07 20.98
CA PRO A 154 14.13 -13.13 22.05
C PRO A 154 15.50 -12.53 21.65
N PHE A 155 15.58 -11.85 20.51
CA PHE A 155 16.80 -11.24 19.98
C PHE A 155 16.46 -10.00 19.16
N ASP A 156 17.41 -9.08 19.08
CA ASP A 156 17.30 -7.90 18.22
C ASP A 156 17.67 -8.23 16.77
N MET A 157 16.81 -7.80 15.84
CA MET A 157 16.98 -8.04 14.40
C MET A 157 18.23 -7.37 13.84
N LYS A 158 18.67 -6.23 14.39
CA LYS A 158 19.90 -5.55 13.93
C LYS A 158 21.15 -6.33 14.32
N THR A 159 21.12 -7.00 15.47
CA THR A 159 22.24 -7.79 15.99
C THR A 159 22.45 -9.08 15.19
N CYS A 160 21.36 -9.70 14.68
CA CYS A 160 21.45 -10.95 13.93
C CYS A 160 22.16 -10.81 12.56
N LEU A 161 22.07 -9.64 11.91
CA LEU A 161 22.72 -9.39 10.61
C LEU A 161 24.23 -9.13 10.71
N MET A 162 24.77 -8.91 11.91
CA MET A 162 26.18 -8.59 12.12
C MET A 162 27.10 -9.82 12.07
N PHE A 163 26.57 -11.05 12.01
CA PHE A 163 27.36 -12.28 11.99
C PHE A 163 27.85 -12.74 10.61
N SER A 164 27.61 -11.97 9.54
CA SER A 164 27.95 -12.41 8.18
C SER A 164 28.90 -11.47 7.42
N VAL A 165 30.01 -11.01 8.02
CA VAL A 165 31.31 -10.92 7.31
C VAL A 165 32.44 -10.83 8.36
N ARG A 166 32.95 -11.95 8.86
CA ARG A 166 34.36 -11.99 9.29
C ARG A 166 35.16 -12.46 8.08
N SER A 167 35.67 -11.50 7.30
CA SER A 167 36.71 -11.78 6.32
C SER A 167 37.85 -12.52 7.02
N VAL A 168 38.13 -13.72 6.53
CA VAL A 168 39.38 -14.41 6.82
C VAL A 168 40.45 -13.69 6.01
N GLU A 169 41.17 -12.75 6.62
CA GLU A 169 42.45 -12.30 6.09
C GLU A 169 43.49 -13.39 6.35
N LYS A 170 44.13 -13.86 5.27
CA LYS A 170 45.35 -14.66 5.29
C LYS A 170 46.52 -13.76 4.94
#